data_AF-A0A329W574-F1
#
_entry.id   AF-A0A329W574-F1
#
_cell.length_a   1.000
_cell.length_b   1.000
_cell.length_c   1.000
_cell.angle_alpha   90.00
_cell.angle_beta   90.00
_cell.angle_gamma   90.00
#
_symmetry.space_group_name_H-M   'P 1'
#
loop_
_entity.id
_entity.type
_entity.pdbx_description
1 polymer ?
#
loop_
_entity_poly.entity_id
_entity_poly.type
_entity_poly.pdbx_seq_one_letter_code
_entity_poly.pdbx_strand_id
1 'polypeptide(L)' 'MTSLEARLFGADPTYVNEMQHRLAQALNDIKQRLRRGGSVQEYQQWQLEADAIQAAITILNTTEGNHHG' A
#
# COMPACT_ATOMS: atom_id res chain seq x y z
N MET A 1 -18.15 6.91 6.48
CA MET A 1 -17.62 5.57 6.78
C MET A 1 -17.83 4.70 5.55
N THR A 2 -16.76 4.44 4.81
CA THR A 2 -16.73 3.60 3.61
C THR A 2 -16.76 2.12 3.99
N SER A 3 -17.12 1.24 3.06
CA SER A 3 -17.09 -0.21 3.27
C SER A 3 -15.68 -0.74 3.58
N LEU A 4 -14.63 0.00 3.17
CA LEU A 4 -13.23 -0.29 3.51
C LEU A 4 -12.93 0.10 4.96
N GLU A 5 -13.36 1.29 5.38
CA GLU A 5 -13.28 1.73 6.77
C GLU A 5 -14.04 0.79 7.70
N ALA A 6 -15.30 0.44 7.41
CA ALA A 6 -16.08 -0.48 8.25
C ALA A 6 -15.46 -1.88 8.36
N ARG A 7 -14.79 -2.33 7.30
CA ARG A 7 -13.97 -3.55 7.35
C ARG A 7 -12.74 -3.33 8.20
N LEU A 8 -11.92 -2.32 7.98
CA LEU A 8 -10.72 -2.02 8.80
C LEU A 8 -11.05 -1.82 10.29
N PHE A 9 -12.15 -1.13 10.61
CA PHE A 9 -12.60 -0.87 11.97
C PHE A 9 -13.22 -2.11 12.66
N GLY A 10 -13.68 -3.10 11.89
CA GLY A 10 -14.17 -4.39 12.41
C GLY A 10 -13.29 -5.59 12.06
N ALA A 11 -12.13 -5.37 11.43
CA ALA A 11 -11.37 -6.42 10.78
C ALA A 11 -10.44 -7.11 11.76
N ASP A 12 -10.50 -8.41 11.66
CA ASP A 12 -9.46 -9.33 12.08
C ASP A 12 -8.07 -8.74 11.73
N PRO A 13 -7.16 -8.57 12.71
CA PRO A 13 -5.82 -8.04 12.46
C PRO A 13 -5.05 -8.85 11.39
N THR A 14 -5.47 -10.10 11.14
CA THR A 14 -4.98 -10.93 10.02
C THR A 14 -5.26 -10.30 8.65
N TYR A 15 -6.44 -9.70 8.45
CA TYR A 15 -6.81 -9.06 7.18
C TYR A 15 -5.99 -7.80 6.92
N VAL A 16 -5.74 -7.01 7.97
CA VAL A 16 -4.93 -5.80 7.84
C VAL A 16 -3.48 -6.16 7.55
N ASN A 17 -2.95 -7.17 8.24
CA ASN A 17 -1.61 -7.71 7.98
C ASN A 17 -1.48 -8.29 6.56
N GLU A 18 -2.49 -9.00 6.05
CA GLU A 18 -2.52 -9.48 4.66
C GLU A 18 -2.49 -8.32 3.67
N MET A 19 -3.27 -7.25 3.90
CA MET A 19 -3.26 -6.06 3.06
C MET A 19 -1.91 -5.34 3.07
N GLN A 20 -1.26 -5.20 4.24
CA GLN A 20 0.09 -4.66 4.34
C GLN A 20 1.09 -5.51 3.54
N HIS A 21 1.03 -6.83 3.67
CA HIS A 21 1.90 -7.75 2.94
C HIS A 21 1.74 -7.62 1.42
N ARG A 22 0.49 -7.56 0.93
CA ARG A 22 0.22 -7.43 -0.52
C ARG A 22 0.70 -6.10 -1.08
N LEU A 23 0.49 -5.00 -0.34
CA LEU A 23 0.99 -3.68 -0.72
C LEU A 23 2.53 -3.63 -0.71
N ALA A 24 3.17 -4.23 0.30
CA ALA A 24 4.63 -4.33 0.37
C ALA A 24 5.21 -5.15 -0.79
N GLN A 25 4.56 -6.25 -1.16
CA GLN A 25 4.96 -7.05 -2.32
C GLN A 25 4.83 -6.26 -3.62
N ALA A 26 3.73 -5.53 -3.83
CA ALA A 26 3.53 -4.69 -5.00
C ALA A 26 4.60 -3.59 -5.10
N LEU A 27 4.92 -2.92 -3.99
CA LEU A 27 5.99 -1.93 -3.93
C LEU A 27 7.36 -2.54 -4.25
N ASN A 28 7.64 -3.75 -3.77
CA ASN A 28 8.89 -4.43 -4.07
C ASN A 28 8.98 -4.80 -5.56
N ASP A 29 7.89 -5.27 -6.17
CA ASP A 29 7.85 -5.58 -7.61
C ASP A 29 8.14 -4.33 -8.47
N ILE A 30 7.53 -3.20 -8.13
CA ILE A 30 7.77 -1.91 -8.82
C ILE A 30 9.21 -1.44 -8.61
N LYS A 31 9.77 -1.58 -7.40
CA LYS A 31 11.19 -1.27 -7.15
C LYS A 31 12.12 -2.16 -7.95
N GLN A 32 11.78 -3.43 -8.17
CA GLN A 32 12.56 -4.33 -9.03
C GLN A 32 12.46 -3.91 -10.51
N ARG A 33 11.29 -3.47 -10.99
CA ARG A 33 11.12 -2.92 -12.34
C ARG A 33 11.91 -1.63 -12.54
N LEU A 34 11.84 -0.71 -11.57
CA LEU A 34 12.64 0.52 -11.54
C LEU A 34 14.15 0.22 -11.58
N ARG A 35 14.62 -0.82 -10.84
CA ARG A 35 16.03 -1.25 -10.85
C ARG A 35 16.46 -1.93 -12.13
N ARG A 36 15.59 -2.71 -12.78
CA ARG A 36 15.86 -3.30 -14.09
C ARG A 36 16.05 -2.24 -15.18
N GLY A 37 15.53 -1.03 -14.94
CA GLY A 37 15.56 0.05 -15.90
C GLY A 37 14.51 -0.15 -16.99
N GLY A 38 14.08 0.95 -17.57
CA GLY A 38 13.07 1.01 -18.61
C GLY A 38 13.11 2.38 -19.27
N SER A 39 12.15 2.66 -20.14
CA SER A 39 11.99 3.97 -20.76
C SER A 39 11.66 5.03 -19.71
N VAL A 40 11.99 6.29 -19.97
CA VAL A 40 11.69 7.41 -19.03
C VAL A 40 10.19 7.50 -18.69
N GLN A 41 9.32 7.18 -19.65
CA GLN A 41 7.86 7.12 -19.44
C GLN A 41 7.45 5.99 -18.49
N GLU A 42 8.07 4.80 -18.61
CA GLU A 42 7.81 3.66 -17.72
C GLU A 42 8.31 3.97 -16.31
N TYR A 43 9.47 4.61 -16.19
CA TYR A 43 10.00 5.06 -14.92
C TYR A 43 9.04 6.03 -14.22
N GLN A 44 8.49 7.00 -14.95
CA GLN A 44 7.51 7.95 -14.40
C GLN A 44 6.22 7.27 -13.93
N GLN A 45 5.72 6.29 -14.69
CA GLN A 45 4.55 5.50 -14.31
C GLN A 45 4.82 4.66 -13.07
N TRP A 46 5.95 3.96 -13.02
CA TRP A 46 6.36 3.17 -11.86
C TRP A 46 6.61 4.04 -10.62
N GLN A 47 7.11 5.26 -10.78
CA GLN A 47 7.26 6.21 -9.68
C GLN A 47 5.91 6.63 -9.11
N LEU A 48 4.94 6.96 -9.97
CA LEU A 48 3.56 7.28 -9.57
C LEU A 48 2.88 6.11 -8.87
N GLU A 49 3.05 4.89 -9.38
CA GLU A 49 2.47 3.68 -8.81
C GLU A 49 3.10 3.35 -7.45
N ALA A 50 4.41 3.51 -7.29
CA ALA A 50 5.10 3.35 -6.02
C ALA A 50 4.62 4.37 -4.96
N ASP A 51 4.43 5.63 -5.36
CA ASP A 51 3.93 6.70 -4.47
C ASP A 51 2.50 6.41 -4.01
N ALA A 52 1.62 6.00 -4.93
CA ALA A 52 0.24 5.63 -4.60
C ALA A 52 0.17 4.45 -3.61
N ILE A 53 1.02 3.43 -3.77
CA ILE A 53 1.07 2.29 -2.84
C ILE A 53 1.62 2.73 -1.48
N GLN A 54 2.65 3.59 -1.45
CA GLN A 54 3.19 4.14 -0.21
C GLN A 54 2.13 4.97 0.54
N ALA A 55 1.34 5.76 -0.18
CA ALA A 55 0.22 6.50 0.40
C ALA A 55 -0.86 5.56 0.95
N ALA A 56 -1.20 4.48 0.24
CA ALA A 56 -2.16 3.48 0.71
C ALA A 56 -1.70 2.79 2.01
N ILE A 57 -0.42 2.41 2.10
CA ILE A 57 0.18 1.84 3.33
C ILE A 57 0.10 2.86 4.49
N THR A 58 0.39 4.14 4.21
CA THR A 58 0.34 5.20 5.21
C THR A 58 -1.08 5.38 5.75
N ILE A 59 -2.09 5.42 4.87
CA ILE A 59 -3.50 5.51 5.26
C ILE A 59 -3.89 4.32 6.13
N LEU A 60 -3.50 3.10 5.72
CA LEU A 60 -3.79 1.87 6.45
C LEU A 60 -3.17 1.88 7.86
N ASN A 61 -1.90 2.28 7.99
CA ASN A 61 -1.23 2.43 9.28
C ASN A 61 -1.87 3.51 10.16
N THR A 62 -2.31 4.62 9.57
CA THR A 62 -2.96 5.71 10.32
C THR A 62 -4.34 5.28 10.82
N THR A 63 -5.05 4.45 10.05
CA THR A 63 -6.32 3.86 10.48
C THR A 63 -6.17 2.83 11.61
N GLU A 64 -5.05 2.09 11.68
CA GLU A 64 -4.76 1.19 12.81
C GLU A 64 -4.30 1.94 14.07
N GLY A 65 -3.48 2.98 13.91
CA GLY A 65 -2.98 3.79 15.04
C GLY A 65 -4.08 4.50 15.83
N ASN A 66 -5.22 4.80 15.20
CA ASN A 66 -6.40 5.37 15.85
C ASN A 66 -7.26 4.35 16.61
N HIS A 67 -6.95 3.04 16.56
CA HIS A 67 -7.67 2.01 17.30
C HIS A 67 -7.04 1.68 18.67
N HIS A 68 -5.83 2.18 18.95
CA HIS A 68 -5.13 1.98 20.23
C HIS A 68 -5.42 3.08 21.27
N GLY A 69 -6.57 3.77 21.17
CA GLY A 69 -7.01 4.83 22.08
C GLY A 69 -8.28 4.47 22.83
#